data_AF-W1F711-F1
#
_entry.id   AF-W1F711-F1
#
_cell.length_a   1.000
_cell.length_b   1.000
_cell.length_c   1.000
_cell.angle_alpha   90.00
_cell.angle_beta   90.00
_cell.angle_gamma   90.00
#
_symmetry.space_group_name_H-M   'P 1'
#
loop_
_entity.id
_entity.type
_entity.pdbx_description
1 polymer ?
#
loop_
_entity_poly.entity_id
_entity_poly.type
_entity_poly.pdbx_seq_one_letter_code
_entity_poly.pdbx_strand_id
1 'polypeptide(L)'
;MHAGLGGARSTTTVDMSRTYLEWAERNLRLNGLTGRAHRLIQADCLAWLREANEQFDLIFIDPPTFSNSKRMEDAFDVQRDHLALMKDLKRLLRAGGTIMFSNNKRGFRMDLDGLAKLGLKAQEITQKNALPGFRP
;
A
#
# COMPACT_ATOMS: atom_id res chain seq x y z
N MET A 1 -5.31 7.26 -7.89
CA MET A 1 -6.73 7.64 -8.00
C MET A 1 -7.52 6.43 -8.51
N HIS A 2 -7.81 5.42 -7.68
CA HIS A 2 -8.66 4.27 -8.10
C HIS A 2 -9.50 3.66 -6.95
N ALA A 3 -9.11 3.77 -5.68
CA ALA A 3 -9.87 3.18 -4.57
C ALA A 3 -11.18 3.94 -4.20
N GLY A 4 -11.22 5.26 -4.41
CA GLY A 4 -12.41 6.07 -4.09
C GLY A 4 -13.57 5.90 -5.08
N LEU A 5 -13.27 5.75 -6.36
CA LEU A 5 -14.28 5.61 -7.43
C LEU A 5 -14.99 4.24 -7.44
N GLY A 6 -14.52 3.28 -6.64
CA GLY A 6 -15.12 1.94 -6.51
C GLY A 6 -16.23 1.82 -5.47
N GLY A 7 -16.74 2.94 -4.90
CA GLY A 7 -17.81 2.91 -3.90
C GLY A 7 -17.33 2.52 -2.48
N ALA A 8 -16.07 2.81 -2.14
CA ALA A 8 -15.53 2.53 -0.82
C ALA A 8 -16.33 3.27 0.27
N ARG A 9 -16.89 2.51 1.23
CA ARG A 9 -17.67 3.04 2.37
C ARG A 9 -16.86 4.00 3.26
N SER A 10 -15.55 3.80 3.32
CA SER A 10 -14.60 4.66 4.02
C SER A 10 -13.22 4.47 3.42
N THR A 11 -12.37 5.50 3.51
CA THR A 11 -10.98 5.44 3.06
C THR A 11 -10.04 5.94 4.14
N THR A 12 -8.85 5.35 4.22
CA THR A 12 -7.75 5.85 5.04
C THR A 12 -6.52 5.96 4.16
N THR A 13 -6.04 7.19 3.96
CA THR A 13 -4.84 7.49 3.17
C THR A 13 -3.74 7.91 4.13
N VAL A 14 -2.60 7.21 4.10
CA VAL A 14 -1.45 7.49 4.96
C VAL A 14 -0.26 7.83 4.06
N ASP A 15 0.37 8.97 4.30
CA ASP A 15 1.56 9.41 3.56
C ASP A 15 2.39 10.36 4.44
N MET A 16 3.71 10.40 4.26
CA MET A 16 4.57 11.34 4.98
C MET A 16 4.47 12.77 4.41
N SER A 17 4.16 12.89 3.12
CA SER A 17 4.07 14.14 2.37
C SER A 17 2.70 14.79 2.55
N ARG A 18 2.70 15.92 3.26
CA ARG A 18 1.53 16.77 3.37
C ARG A 18 0.99 17.21 2.01
N THR A 19 1.86 17.49 1.05
CA THR A 19 1.47 17.87 -0.32
C THR A 19 0.69 16.75 -1.02
N TYR A 20 1.11 15.49 -0.85
CA TYR A 20 0.39 14.35 -1.43
C TYR A 20 -0.93 14.09 -0.73
N LEU A 21 -1.01 14.30 0.60
CA LEU A 21 -2.28 14.25 1.31
C LEU A 21 -3.25 15.33 0.84
N GLU A 22 -2.78 16.56 0.64
CA GLU A 22 -3.61 17.65 0.10
C GLU A 22 -4.09 17.34 -1.33
N TRP A 23 -3.26 16.72 -2.16
CA TRP A 23 -3.67 16.23 -3.48
C TRP A 23 -4.70 15.09 -3.37
N ALA A 24 -4.50 14.15 -2.45
CA ALA A 24 -5.46 13.08 -2.19
C ALA A 24 -6.81 13.64 -1.71
N GLU A 25 -6.80 14.63 -0.82
CA GLU A 25 -8.01 15.32 -0.36
C GLU A 25 -8.77 15.97 -1.51
N ARG A 26 -8.06 16.72 -2.36
CA ARG A 26 -8.67 17.35 -3.55
C ARG A 26 -9.28 16.31 -4.47
N ASN A 27 -8.58 15.20 -4.70
CA ASN A 27 -9.08 14.10 -5.53
C ASN A 27 -10.32 13.44 -4.91
N LEU A 28 -10.35 13.24 -3.60
CA LEU A 28 -11.54 12.71 -2.90
C LEU A 28 -12.73 13.67 -3.05
N ARG A 29 -12.49 14.96 -2.84
CA ARG A 29 -13.51 16.02 -2.97
C ARG A 29 -14.10 16.09 -4.38
N LEU A 30 -13.26 15.96 -5.41
CA LEU A 30 -13.70 15.93 -6.81
C LEU A 30 -14.62 14.73 -7.12
N ASN A 31 -14.53 13.64 -6.37
CA ASN A 31 -15.36 12.45 -6.51
C ASN A 31 -16.54 12.42 -5.53
N GLY A 32 -16.84 13.52 -4.84
CA GLY A 32 -17.92 13.60 -3.83
C GLY A 32 -17.62 12.83 -2.53
N LEU A 33 -16.41 12.30 -2.37
CA LEU A 33 -15.98 11.53 -1.22
C LEU A 33 -15.48 12.48 -0.13
N THR A 34 -16.41 13.03 0.65
CA THR A 34 -16.11 14.01 1.70
C THR A 34 -16.62 13.56 3.06
N GLY A 35 -16.15 14.20 4.13
CA GLY A 35 -16.60 13.94 5.50
C GLY A 35 -15.76 12.90 6.24
N ARG A 36 -16.24 12.51 7.43
CA ARG A 36 -15.48 11.71 8.42
C ARG A 36 -15.13 10.30 7.96
N ALA A 37 -15.78 9.78 6.92
CA ALA A 37 -15.49 8.47 6.35
C ALA A 37 -14.16 8.43 5.58
N HIS A 38 -13.58 9.58 5.21
CA HIS A 38 -12.36 9.68 4.43
C HIS A 38 -11.25 10.36 5.23
N ARG A 39 -10.33 9.55 5.77
CA ARG A 39 -9.25 10.01 6.64
C ARG A 39 -7.95 10.17 5.86
N LEU A 40 -7.22 11.22 6.19
CA LEU A 40 -5.87 11.54 5.69
C LEU A 40 -4.95 11.61 6.91
N ILE A 41 -3.91 10.78 6.95
CA ILE A 41 -3.01 10.65 8.09
C ILE A 41 -1.60 10.96 7.62
N GLN A 42 -0.97 11.97 8.22
CA GLN A 42 0.43 12.26 7.96
C GLN A 42 1.32 11.45 8.91
N ALA A 43 1.92 10.37 8.41
CA ALA A 43 2.75 9.47 9.20
C ALA A 43 3.76 8.70 8.34
N ASP A 44 4.79 8.14 8.97
CA ASP A 44 5.59 7.08 8.35
C ASP A 44 4.71 5.85 8.14
N CYS A 45 4.53 5.43 6.88
CA CYS A 45 3.60 4.36 6.53
C CYS A 45 4.00 3.01 7.15
N LEU A 46 5.29 2.70 7.24
CA LEU A 46 5.76 1.43 7.79
C LEU A 46 5.57 1.40 9.31
N ALA A 47 5.87 2.50 10.01
CA ALA A 47 5.59 2.63 11.43
C ALA A 47 4.09 2.55 11.70
N TRP A 48 3.27 3.27 10.92
CA TRP A 48 1.82 3.27 11.07
C TRP A 48 1.22 1.86 10.88
N LEU A 49 1.70 1.08 9.90
CA LEU A 49 1.24 -0.29 9.67
C LEU A 49 1.51 -1.23 10.85
N ARG A 50 2.60 -1.02 11.60
CA ARG A 50 2.94 -1.82 12.78
C ARG A 50 2.00 -1.54 13.96
N GLU A 51 1.54 -0.30 14.10
CA GLU A 51 0.72 0.16 15.23
C GLU A 51 -0.79 0.12 14.98
N ALA A 52 -1.22 0.25 13.72
CA ALA A 52 -2.63 0.27 13.36
C ALA A 52 -3.33 -1.03 13.80
N ASN A 53 -4.58 -0.96 14.25
CA ASN A 53 -5.38 -2.14 14.63
C ASN A 53 -6.70 -2.24 13.86
N GLU A 54 -6.86 -1.39 12.86
CA GLU A 54 -8.06 -1.31 12.03
C GLU A 54 -8.03 -2.38 10.94
N GLN A 55 -9.21 -2.74 10.42
CA GLN A 55 -9.31 -3.73 9.35
C GLN A 55 -9.91 -3.15 8.07
N PHE A 56 -9.33 -3.56 6.96
CA PHE A 56 -9.66 -3.10 5.61
C PHE A 56 -10.03 -4.27 4.71
N ASP A 57 -11.01 -4.06 3.84
CA ASP A 57 -11.39 -5.02 2.80
C ASP A 57 -10.47 -4.92 1.57
N LEU A 58 -9.88 -3.75 1.34
CA LEU A 58 -8.96 -3.48 0.24
C LEU A 58 -7.82 -2.59 0.75
N ILE A 59 -6.58 -3.04 0.53
CA ILE A 59 -5.37 -2.27 0.87
C ILE A 59 -4.56 -2.06 -0.40
N PHE A 60 -4.23 -0.81 -0.71
CA PHE A 60 -3.27 -0.47 -1.76
C PHE A 60 -1.96 -0.01 -1.12
N ILE A 61 -0.84 -0.61 -1.52
CA ILE A 61 0.48 -0.25 -1.02
C ILE A 61 1.51 -0.22 -2.13
N ASP A 62 2.27 0.87 -2.16
CA ASP A 62 3.37 1.11 -3.09
C ASP A 62 4.57 1.61 -2.28
N PRO A 63 5.32 0.71 -1.61
CA PRO A 63 6.40 1.13 -0.73
C PRO A 63 7.60 1.60 -1.57
N PRO A 64 8.42 2.51 -1.03
CA PRO A 64 9.67 2.88 -1.70
C PRO A 64 10.58 1.65 -1.84
N THR A 65 11.35 1.57 -2.93
CA THR A 65 12.32 0.47 -3.11
C THR A 65 13.30 0.37 -1.95
N PHE A 66 13.73 1.51 -1.42
CA PHE A 66 14.57 1.63 -0.25
C PHE A 66 14.18 2.88 0.54
N SER A 67 14.16 2.81 1.86
CA SER A 67 13.92 3.96 2.74
C SER A 67 14.97 4.04 3.84
N ASN A 68 15.64 5.18 3.92
CA ASN A 68 16.46 5.55 5.07
C ASN A 68 15.58 6.31 6.06
N SER A 69 15.08 5.63 7.08
CA SER A 69 14.40 6.32 8.16
C SER A 69 15.46 7.08 8.98
N LYS A 70 15.41 8.41 8.99
CA LYS A 70 16.34 9.24 9.80
C LYS A 70 16.13 9.11 11.32
N ARG A 71 15.14 8.32 11.73
CA ARG A 71 14.66 8.19 13.11
C ARG A 71 14.59 6.76 13.63
N MET A 72 15.00 5.76 12.84
CA MET A 72 15.00 4.36 13.25
C MET A 72 16.27 3.68 12.72
N GLU A 73 16.87 2.80 13.52
CA GLU A 73 18.10 2.05 13.18
C GLU A 73 17.93 1.08 11.99
N ASP A 74 16.70 0.90 11.50
CA ASP A 74 16.39 -0.01 10.42
C ASP A 74 16.06 0.72 9.12
N ALA A 75 16.96 0.61 8.14
CA ALA A 75 16.67 0.93 6.75
C ALA A 75 15.73 -0.13 6.16
N PHE A 76 14.73 0.29 5.37
CA PHE A 76 13.82 -0.62 4.68
C PHE A 76 14.32 -0.94 3.27
N ASP A 77 14.37 -2.20 2.89
CA ASP A 77 14.55 -2.67 1.50
C ASP A 77 13.36 -3.54 1.10
N VAL A 78 12.63 -3.16 0.05
CA VAL A 78 11.43 -3.89 -0.37
C VAL A 78 11.69 -5.36 -0.72
N GLN A 79 12.85 -5.71 -1.28
CA GLN A 79 13.19 -7.10 -1.59
C GLN A 79 13.41 -7.93 -0.32
N ARG A 80 14.10 -7.37 0.67
CA ARG A 80 14.40 -8.06 1.93
C ARG A 80 13.18 -8.11 2.86
N ASP A 81 12.44 -7.01 2.93
CA ASP A 81 11.49 -6.75 4.01
C ASP A 81 10.02 -6.90 3.58
N HIS A 82 9.73 -7.18 2.29
CA HIS A 82 8.34 -7.35 1.83
C HIS A 82 7.56 -8.40 2.62
N LEU A 83 8.18 -9.49 3.08
CA LEU A 83 7.46 -10.49 3.89
C LEU A 83 7.01 -9.95 5.26
N ALA A 84 7.85 -9.14 5.92
CA ALA A 84 7.47 -8.50 7.17
C ALA A 84 6.32 -7.50 6.92
N LEU A 85 6.41 -6.73 5.84
CA LEU A 85 5.34 -5.85 5.41
C LEU A 85 4.03 -6.59 5.13
N MET A 86 4.09 -7.74 4.44
CA MET A 86 2.93 -8.58 4.14
C MET A 86 2.30 -9.17 5.40
N LYS A 87 3.10 -9.47 6.43
CA LYS A 87 2.59 -9.92 7.73
C LYS A 87 1.78 -8.82 8.42
N ASP A 88 2.27 -7.59 8.41
CA ASP A 88 1.55 -6.44 8.97
C ASP A 88 0.27 -6.15 8.19
N LEU A 89 0.33 -6.18 6.85
CA LEU A 89 -0.84 -6.00 5.99
C LEU A 89 -1.89 -7.09 6.22
N LYS A 90 -1.48 -8.36 6.34
CA LYS A 90 -2.39 -9.47 6.63
C LYS A 90 -3.17 -9.26 7.92
N ARG A 91 -2.53 -8.72 8.96
CA ARG A 91 -3.17 -8.42 10.24
C ARG A 91 -4.27 -7.37 10.11
N LEU A 92 -4.08 -6.41 9.20
CA LEU A 92 -5.04 -5.36 8.88
C LEU A 92 -6.06 -5.78 7.80
N LEU A 93 -5.89 -6.94 7.16
CA LEU A 93 -6.77 -7.40 6.11
C LEU A 93 -7.94 -8.18 6.71
N ARG A 94 -9.17 -7.76 6.39
CA ARG A 94 -10.36 -8.52 6.76
C ARG A 94 -10.40 -9.85 5.99
N ALA A 95 -11.08 -10.86 6.54
CA ALA A 95 -11.35 -12.09 5.81
C ALA A 95 -12.01 -11.81 4.45
N GLY A 96 -11.45 -12.38 3.38
CA GLY A 96 -11.90 -12.14 2.00
C GLY A 96 -11.39 -10.83 1.37
N GLY A 97 -10.61 -10.03 2.11
CA GLY A 97 -10.03 -8.80 1.60
C GLY A 97 -8.91 -9.04 0.58
N THR A 98 -8.53 -7.98 -0.12
CA THR A 98 -7.46 -7.99 -1.14
C THR A 98 -6.37 -6.98 -0.82
N ILE A 99 -5.11 -7.38 -1.03
CA ILE A 99 -3.94 -6.48 -1.00
C ILE A 99 -3.49 -6.28 -2.44
N MET A 100 -3.45 -5.02 -2.87
CA MET A 100 -2.82 -4.62 -4.12
C MET A 100 -1.45 -4.03 -3.79
N PHE A 101 -0.42 -4.85 -4.01
CA PHE A 101 0.98 -4.50 -3.78
C PHE A 101 1.67 -4.18 -5.09
N SER A 102 2.24 -2.99 -5.19
CA SER A 102 3.11 -2.57 -6.29
C SER A 102 4.48 -2.15 -5.76
N ASN A 103 5.51 -2.22 -6.60
CA ASN A 103 6.80 -1.58 -6.35
C ASN A 103 7.53 -1.38 -7.69
N ASN A 104 8.56 -0.53 -7.70
CA ASN A 104 9.36 -0.22 -8.89
C ASN A 104 10.80 -0.77 -8.85
N LYS A 105 11.11 -1.70 -7.94
CA LYS A 105 12.47 -2.27 -7.84
C LYS A 105 12.73 -3.19 -9.03
N ARG A 106 13.78 -2.86 -9.81
CA ARG A 106 14.23 -3.73 -10.91
C ARG A 106 14.66 -5.09 -10.37
N GLY A 107 14.15 -6.15 -10.98
CA GLY A 107 14.46 -7.53 -10.58
C GLY A 107 13.85 -7.95 -9.25
N PHE A 108 12.81 -7.26 -8.76
CA PHE A 108 12.05 -7.69 -7.60
C PHE A 108 11.53 -9.12 -7.79
N ARG A 109 11.73 -9.97 -6.80
CA ARG A 109 11.18 -11.32 -6.73
C ARG A 109 10.29 -11.44 -5.50
N MET A 110 9.03 -11.78 -5.72
CA MET A 110 8.11 -12.07 -4.63
C MET A 110 8.46 -13.42 -3.99
N ASP A 111 8.59 -13.47 -2.66
CA ASP A 111 8.73 -14.73 -1.93
C ASP A 111 7.37 -15.42 -1.81
N LEU A 112 7.06 -16.25 -2.80
CA LEU A 112 5.79 -16.99 -2.87
C LEU A 112 5.65 -18.02 -1.75
N ASP A 113 6.74 -18.65 -1.33
CA ASP A 113 6.74 -19.65 -0.25
C ASP A 113 6.49 -18.97 1.11
N GLY A 114 7.11 -17.82 1.34
CA GLY A 114 6.88 -16.97 2.50
C GLY A 114 5.43 -16.48 2.56
N LEU A 115 4.86 -16.05 1.43
CA LEU A 115 3.45 -15.68 1.35
C LEU A 115 2.53 -16.87 1.66
N ALA A 116 2.82 -18.05 1.11
CA ALA A 116 2.04 -19.26 1.37
C ALA A 116 2.08 -19.65 2.86
N LYS A 117 3.24 -19.52 3.53
CA LYS A 117 3.37 -19.70 4.99
C LYS A 117 2.57 -18.67 5.78
N LEU A 118 2.44 -17.45 5.26
CA LEU A 118 1.53 -16.45 5.78
C LEU A 118 0.08 -16.70 5.37
N GLY A 119 -0.27 -17.77 4.65
CA GLY A 119 -1.63 -18.03 4.18
C GLY A 119 -2.15 -17.00 3.17
N LEU A 120 -1.25 -16.30 2.49
CA LEU A 120 -1.55 -15.38 1.40
C LEU A 120 -1.26 -16.07 0.06
N LYS A 121 -1.99 -15.66 -0.98
CA LYS A 121 -1.72 -16.05 -2.36
C LYS A 121 -1.46 -14.77 -3.16
N ALA A 122 -0.37 -14.75 -3.91
CA ALA A 122 -0.07 -13.65 -4.82
C ALA A 122 -0.44 -14.05 -6.26
N GLN A 123 -1.05 -13.11 -6.97
CA GLN A 123 -1.24 -13.18 -8.41
C GLN A 123 -0.57 -11.95 -9.01
N GLU A 124 0.40 -12.18 -9.90
CA GLU A 124 1.04 -11.08 -10.62
C GLU A 124 0.08 -10.53 -11.70
N ILE A 125 -0.11 -9.21 -11.70
CA ILE A 125 -0.98 -8.50 -12.66
C ILE A 125 -0.19 -7.52 -13.56
N THR A 126 1.15 -7.54 -13.51
CA THR A 126 2.05 -6.64 -14.24
C THR A 126 1.83 -6.67 -15.75
N GLN A 127 1.54 -7.84 -16.32
CA GLN A 127 1.36 -8.00 -17.78
C GLN A 127 0.05 -7.41 -18.34
N LYS A 128 -0.84 -6.84 -17.52
CA LYS A 128 -2.07 -6.20 -18.01
C LYS A 128 -1.96 -4.69 -18.29
N ASN A 129 -0.85 -4.04 -17.93
CA ASN A 129 -0.71 -2.57 -18.01
C ASN A 129 0.54 -2.08 -18.77
N ALA A 130 1.20 -2.92 -19.57
CA ALA A 130 2.25 -2.44 -20.45
C ALA A 130 1.63 -1.61 -21.59
N LEU A 131 1.71 -0.29 -21.49
CA LEU A 131 1.51 0.58 -22.65
C LEU A 131 2.54 0.17 -23.72
N PRO A 132 2.11 -0.09 -24.97
CA PRO A 132 3.03 -0.43 -26.04
C PRO A 132 3.95 0.77 -26.30
N GLY A 133 5.20 0.69 -25.85
CA GLY A 133 6.18 1.77 -26.12
C GLY A 133 7.40 1.84 -25.22
N PHE A 134 7.41 1.19 -24.04
CA PHE A 134 8.59 1.17 -23.18
C PHE A 134 9.33 -0.17 -23.26
N ARG A 135 10.51 -0.17 -23.89
CA ARG A 135 11.56 -1.20 -23.71
C ARG A 135 12.74 -0.56 -22.97
N PRO A 136 13.47 -1.35 -22.14
CA PRO A 136 14.56 -0.87 -21.29
C PRO A 136 15.77 -0.34 -22.06
#